data_AF-A0A4W3GBV6-F1
#
_entry.id   AF-A0A4W3GBV6-F1
#
_cell.length_a   1.000
_cell.length_b   1.000
_cell.length_c   1.000
_cell.angle_alpha   90.00
_cell.angle_beta   90.00
_cell.angle_gamma   90.00
#
_symmetry.space_group_name_H-M   'P 1'
#
loop_
_entity.id
_entity.type
_entity.pdbx_description
1 polymer ?
#
loop_
_entity_poly.entity_id
_entity_poly.type
_entity_poly.pdbx_seq_one_letter_code
_entity_poly.pdbx_strand_id
1 'polypeptide(L)'
;MTALENMIDWLSWPLAQNIDKWIVGLLKGLAAVKKFAILIDVTLSRIQQVFSRLFYPVTRPAGLVVLKYMLLNFQHSPEAFHLLVPHLPKLVVSLSKEESASGTSCLKELTELVHCMIFRFSGFPDLYERIVETLKDFPIPNEEKIKQLLEQNTWTTEKNTSVLFHPSSSEKSITGRTGLVNLGNTCYMNSVIQALYMAYE
;
A
#
# COMPACT_ATOMS: atom_id res chain seq x y z
N MET A 1 -5.76 16.15 -7.33
CA MET A 1 -5.09 15.03 -8.02
C MET A 1 -3.62 15.08 -7.67
N THR A 2 -3.21 14.27 -6.70
CA THR A 2 -1.82 14.19 -6.21
C THR A 2 -1.05 13.09 -6.96
N ALA A 3 0.28 13.15 -6.94
CA ALA A 3 1.13 12.14 -7.58
C ALA A 3 0.84 10.70 -7.08
N LEU A 4 0.47 10.56 -5.80
CA LEU A 4 0.14 9.27 -5.19
C LEU A 4 -1.14 8.67 -5.77
N GLU A 5 -2.17 9.47 -6.02
CA GLU A 5 -3.41 8.99 -6.64
C GLU A 5 -3.17 8.45 -8.04
N ASN A 6 -2.37 9.17 -8.85
CA ASN A 6 -2.02 8.73 -10.20
C ASN A 6 -1.22 7.42 -10.19
N MET A 7 -0.29 7.27 -9.23
CA MET A 7 0.45 6.01 -9.07
C MET A 7 -0.47 4.85 -8.69
N ILE A 8 -1.47 5.08 -7.84
CA ILE A 8 -2.49 4.07 -7.51
C ILE A 8 -3.33 3.71 -8.75
N ASP A 9 -3.65 4.68 -9.60
CA ASP A 9 -4.36 4.41 -10.86
C ASP A 9 -3.55 3.45 -11.77
N TRP A 10 -2.21 3.56 -11.76
CA TRP A 10 -1.32 2.66 -12.50
C TRP A 10 -1.34 1.20 -12.01
N LEU A 11 -1.86 0.89 -10.80
CA LEU A 11 -2.11 -0.51 -10.41
C LEU A 11 -3.10 -1.22 -11.34
N SER A 12 -3.90 -0.46 -12.09
CA SER A 12 -4.83 -1.03 -13.07
C SER A 12 -4.13 -1.44 -14.37
N TRP A 13 -2.87 -1.04 -14.57
CA TRP A 13 -2.12 -1.29 -15.80
C TRP A 13 -1.35 -2.63 -15.71
N PRO A 14 -1.67 -3.65 -16.52
CA PRO A 14 -1.09 -4.99 -16.40
C PRO A 14 0.44 -5.05 -16.59
N LEU A 15 1.00 -4.13 -17.37
CA LEU A 15 2.45 -4.05 -17.66
C LEU A 15 3.22 -3.21 -16.64
N ALA A 16 2.57 -2.60 -15.65
CA ALA A 16 3.22 -1.74 -14.67
C ALA A 16 3.91 -2.60 -13.61
N GLN A 17 5.03 -3.22 -13.99
CA GLN A 17 5.83 -4.04 -13.10
C GLN A 17 6.39 -3.19 -11.95
N ASN A 18 6.44 -3.76 -10.74
CA ASN A 18 6.98 -3.12 -9.54
C ASN A 18 6.26 -1.84 -9.09
N ILE A 19 5.07 -1.51 -9.65
CA ILE A 19 4.33 -0.30 -9.27
C ILE A 19 3.97 -0.27 -7.78
N ASP A 20 3.73 -1.44 -7.19
CA ASP A 20 3.55 -1.63 -5.76
C ASP A 20 4.72 -1.10 -4.93
N LYS A 21 5.97 -1.33 -5.37
CA LYS A 21 7.17 -0.84 -4.69
C LYS A 21 7.23 0.68 -4.69
N TRP A 22 6.86 1.32 -5.80
CA TRP A 22 6.82 2.78 -5.92
C TRP A 22 5.72 3.39 -5.05
N ILE A 23 4.52 2.81 -5.08
CA ILE A 23 3.40 3.26 -4.24
C ILE A 23 3.75 3.12 -2.76
N VAL A 24 4.19 1.93 -2.33
CA VAL A 24 4.57 1.68 -0.93
C VAL A 24 5.75 2.57 -0.52
N GLY A 25 6.73 2.78 -1.40
CA GLY A 25 7.85 3.70 -1.16
C GLY A 25 7.38 5.13 -0.92
N LEU A 26 6.45 5.64 -1.74
CA LEU A 26 5.89 6.97 -1.57
C LEU A 26 5.05 7.09 -0.30
N LEU A 27 4.22 6.08 0.01
CA LEU A 27 3.44 6.04 1.26
C LEU A 27 4.36 6.06 2.50
N LYS A 28 5.44 5.26 2.48
CA LYS A 28 6.47 5.28 3.54
C LYS A 28 7.15 6.64 3.65
N GLY A 29 7.50 7.27 2.53
CA GLY A 29 8.09 8.60 2.51
C GLY A 29 7.18 9.66 3.13
N LEU A 30 5.88 9.65 2.77
CA LEU A 30 4.88 10.55 3.36
C LEU A 30 4.71 10.32 4.86
N ALA A 31 4.76 9.06 5.31
CA ALA A 31 4.70 8.73 6.73
C ALA A 31 5.93 9.26 7.48
N ALA A 32 7.13 9.13 6.90
CA ALA A 32 8.37 9.63 7.48
C ALA A 32 8.38 11.15 7.67
N VAL A 33 7.76 11.91 6.76
CA VAL A 33 7.59 13.37 6.88
C VAL A 33 6.27 13.77 7.55
N LYS A 34 5.61 12.83 8.24
CA LYS A 34 4.39 13.04 9.03
C LYS A 34 3.21 13.67 8.27
N LYS A 35 3.09 13.38 6.97
CA LYS A 35 1.97 13.82 6.13
C LYS A 35 0.76 12.88 6.28
N PHE A 36 0.32 12.65 7.51
CA PHE A 36 -0.74 11.68 7.82
C PHE A 36 -2.10 12.04 7.24
N ALA A 37 -2.46 13.32 7.16
CA ALA A 37 -3.71 13.74 6.53
C ALA A 37 -3.81 13.24 5.07
N ILE A 38 -2.73 13.39 4.29
CA ILE A 38 -2.67 12.90 2.90
C ILE A 38 -2.80 11.37 2.85
N LEU A 39 -2.12 10.67 3.76
CA LEU A 39 -2.19 9.21 3.83
C LEU A 39 -3.60 8.73 4.16
N ILE A 40 -4.29 9.42 5.07
CA ILE A 40 -5.66 9.12 5.47
C ILE A 40 -6.60 9.34 4.28
N ASP A 41 -6.57 10.53 3.69
CA ASP A 41 -7.45 10.91 2.59
C ASP A 41 -7.28 9.97 1.39
N VAL A 42 -6.04 9.64 1.03
CA VAL A 42 -5.76 8.72 -0.08
C VAL A 42 -6.20 7.29 0.27
N THR A 43 -5.98 6.83 1.50
CA THR A 43 -6.42 5.48 1.89
C THR A 43 -7.94 5.37 1.77
N LEU A 44 -8.68 6.29 2.38
CA LEU A 44 -10.15 6.25 2.36
C LEU A 44 -10.72 6.40 0.94
N SER A 45 -10.12 7.25 0.10
CA SER A 45 -10.60 7.46 -1.27
C SER A 45 -10.23 6.35 -2.25
N ARG A 46 -9.15 5.59 -2.01
CA ARG A 46 -8.60 4.65 -3.00
C ARG A 46 -8.59 3.18 -2.58
N ILE A 47 -8.85 2.85 -1.31
CA ILE A 47 -8.71 1.47 -0.84
C ILE A 47 -9.62 0.48 -1.57
N GLN A 48 -10.85 0.86 -1.93
CA GLN A 48 -11.75 0.02 -2.73
C GLN A 48 -11.22 -0.21 -4.15
N GLN A 49 -10.58 0.81 -4.76
CA GLN A 49 -9.93 0.67 -6.06
C GLN A 49 -8.76 -0.32 -5.99
N VAL A 50 -7.88 -0.19 -4.99
CA VAL A 50 -6.77 -1.13 -4.76
C VAL A 50 -7.31 -2.54 -4.54
N PHE A 51 -8.33 -2.69 -3.68
CA PHE A 51 -9.00 -3.96 -3.41
C PHE A 51 -9.55 -4.62 -4.68
N SER A 52 -10.15 -3.84 -5.59
CA SER A 52 -10.70 -4.36 -6.85
C SER A 52 -9.63 -5.01 -7.74
N ARG A 53 -8.34 -4.69 -7.57
CA ARG A 53 -7.24 -5.28 -8.34
C ARG A 53 -6.98 -6.74 -7.98
N LEU A 54 -7.41 -7.19 -6.81
CA LEU A 54 -7.23 -8.58 -6.37
C LEU A 54 -8.07 -9.57 -7.18
N PHE A 55 -9.12 -9.10 -7.87
CA PHE A 55 -9.91 -9.93 -8.79
C PHE A 55 -9.15 -10.30 -10.08
N TYR A 56 -8.08 -9.59 -10.43
CA TYR A 56 -7.39 -9.77 -11.72
C TYR A 56 -6.01 -10.41 -11.49
N PRO A 57 -5.75 -11.64 -11.97
CA PRO A 57 -4.51 -12.37 -11.68
C PRO A 57 -3.21 -11.61 -11.95
N VAL A 58 -3.18 -10.77 -13.00
CA VAL A 58 -1.98 -10.01 -13.39
C VAL A 58 -1.67 -8.88 -12.41
N THR A 59 -2.68 -8.15 -11.94
CA THR A 59 -2.50 -7.00 -11.03
C THR A 59 -2.59 -7.39 -9.55
N ARG A 60 -3.10 -8.59 -9.26
CA ARG A 60 -3.38 -9.09 -7.90
C ARG A 60 -2.16 -9.04 -6.96
N PRO A 61 -0.95 -9.49 -7.34
CA PRO A 61 0.20 -9.45 -6.43
C PRO A 61 0.53 -8.02 -5.98
N ALA A 62 0.60 -7.08 -6.93
CA ALA A 62 0.86 -5.67 -6.64
C ALA A 62 -0.26 -5.04 -5.81
N GLY A 63 -1.52 -5.31 -6.17
CA GLY A 63 -2.69 -4.83 -5.44
C GLY A 63 -2.71 -5.31 -3.98
N LEU A 64 -2.38 -6.58 -3.74
CA LEU A 64 -2.35 -7.17 -2.41
C LEU A 64 -1.27 -6.53 -1.53
N VAL A 65 -0.07 -6.27 -2.08
CA VAL A 65 1.03 -5.59 -1.35
C VAL A 65 0.60 -4.20 -0.90
N VAL A 66 0.00 -3.41 -1.80
CA VAL A 66 -0.47 -2.05 -1.48
C VAL A 66 -1.63 -2.09 -0.48
N LEU A 67 -2.57 -3.03 -0.65
CA LEU A 67 -3.71 -3.19 0.25
C LEU A 67 -3.27 -3.53 1.68
N LYS A 68 -2.36 -4.51 1.83
CA LYS A 68 -1.79 -4.90 3.13
C LYS A 68 -1.11 -3.70 3.79
N TYR A 69 -0.30 -2.95 3.04
CA TYR A 69 0.36 -1.77 3.57
C TYR A 69 -0.65 -0.73 4.06
N MET A 70 -1.66 -0.38 3.24
CA MET A 70 -2.70 0.59 3.62
C MET A 70 -3.45 0.17 4.89
N LEU A 71 -3.97 -1.06 4.94
CA LEU A 71 -4.76 -1.54 6.08
C LEU A 71 -3.93 -1.69 7.37
N LEU A 72 -2.75 -2.30 7.27
CA LEU A 72 -1.91 -2.52 8.46
C LEU A 72 -1.35 -1.22 9.03
N ASN A 73 -1.23 -0.16 8.22
CA ASN A 73 -0.77 1.14 8.72
C ASN A 73 -1.91 2.10 9.10
N PHE A 74 -3.12 1.89 8.58
CA PHE A 74 -4.32 2.64 8.95
C PHE A 74 -5.00 1.99 10.18
N GLN A 75 -4.42 2.16 11.37
CA GLN A 75 -4.92 1.49 12.59
C GLN A 75 -5.72 2.39 13.56
N HIS A 76 -5.86 3.68 13.26
CA HIS A 76 -6.50 4.65 14.16
C HIS A 76 -8.03 4.66 14.07
N SER A 77 -8.61 4.12 12.98
CA SER A 77 -10.05 4.00 12.76
C SER A 77 -10.35 2.76 11.90
N PRO A 78 -11.51 2.09 12.10
CA PRO A 78 -11.91 0.95 11.28
C PRO A 78 -12.42 1.32 9.89
N GLU A 79 -12.64 2.61 9.60
CA GLU A 79 -13.30 3.12 8.38
C GLU A 79 -12.77 2.48 7.09
N ALA A 80 -11.45 2.49 6.89
CA ALA A 80 -10.82 1.93 5.69
C ALA A 80 -11.13 0.43 5.52
N PHE A 81 -11.10 -0.33 6.61
CA PHE A 81 -11.43 -1.75 6.59
C PHE A 81 -12.92 -1.97 6.36
N HIS A 82 -13.78 -1.19 7.03
CA HIS A 82 -15.24 -1.27 6.89
C HIS A 82 -15.72 -0.99 5.46
N LEU A 83 -15.03 -0.12 4.70
CA LEU A 83 -15.29 0.07 3.28
C LEU A 83 -15.11 -1.20 2.43
N LEU A 84 -14.35 -2.18 2.91
CA LEU A 84 -14.08 -3.44 2.21
C LEU A 84 -14.96 -4.60 2.68
N VAL A 85 -15.43 -4.56 3.92
CA VAL A 85 -16.19 -5.67 4.55
C VAL A 85 -17.33 -6.20 3.68
N PRO A 86 -18.18 -5.36 3.06
CA PRO A 86 -19.27 -5.85 2.19
C PRO A 86 -18.80 -6.62 0.96
N HIS A 87 -17.56 -6.40 0.51
CA HIS A 87 -17.00 -6.95 -0.72
C HIS A 87 -16.08 -8.16 -0.51
N LEU A 88 -15.55 -8.33 0.70
CA LEU A 88 -14.64 -9.43 1.05
C LEU A 88 -15.21 -10.83 0.76
N PRO A 89 -16.47 -11.16 1.13
CA PRO A 89 -17.02 -12.49 0.86
C PRO A 89 -17.01 -12.86 -0.62
N LYS A 90 -17.31 -11.88 -1.50
CA LYS A 90 -17.31 -12.09 -2.95
C LYS A 90 -15.90 -12.41 -3.47
N LEU A 91 -14.88 -11.70 -2.98
CA LEU A 91 -13.50 -11.95 -3.38
C LEU A 91 -13.03 -13.32 -2.91
N VAL A 92 -13.30 -13.69 -1.65
CA VAL A 92 -12.94 -15.01 -1.10
C VAL A 92 -13.56 -16.12 -1.95
N VAL A 93 -14.87 -16.08 -2.20
CA VAL A 93 -15.54 -17.08 -3.03
C VAL A 93 -15.00 -17.12 -4.46
N SER A 94 -14.65 -15.97 -5.04
CA SER A 94 -14.04 -15.91 -6.37
C SER A 94 -12.68 -16.61 -6.40
N LEU A 95 -11.79 -16.27 -5.47
CA LEU A 95 -10.45 -16.85 -5.39
C LEU A 95 -10.47 -18.34 -5.08
N SER A 96 -11.37 -18.80 -4.21
CA SER A 96 -11.54 -20.22 -3.90
C SER A 96 -11.97 -21.04 -5.12
N LYS A 97 -12.73 -20.46 -6.05
CA LYS A 97 -13.19 -21.13 -7.27
C LYS A 97 -12.17 -21.13 -8.41
N GLU A 98 -11.16 -20.27 -8.36
CA GLU A 98 -10.17 -20.15 -9.44
C GLU A 98 -9.21 -21.33 -9.52
N GLU A 99 -8.99 -22.06 -8.42
CA GLU A 99 -8.03 -23.18 -8.31
C GLU A 99 -6.62 -22.85 -8.87
N SER A 100 -6.25 -21.57 -8.86
CA SER A 100 -4.99 -21.07 -9.41
C SER A 100 -3.97 -20.84 -8.30
N ALA A 101 -2.67 -21.03 -8.59
CA ALA A 101 -1.60 -20.77 -7.62
C ALA A 101 -1.63 -19.32 -7.10
N SER A 102 -1.91 -18.36 -8.00
CA SER A 102 -2.08 -16.95 -7.66
C SER A 102 -3.29 -16.73 -6.75
N GLY A 103 -4.41 -17.40 -7.03
CA GLY A 103 -5.63 -17.34 -6.21
C GLY A 103 -5.40 -17.88 -4.81
N THR A 104 -4.81 -19.08 -4.70
CA THR A 104 -4.50 -19.73 -3.42
C THR A 104 -3.53 -18.92 -2.57
N SER A 105 -2.46 -18.37 -3.15
CA SER A 105 -1.50 -17.52 -2.43
C SER A 105 -2.17 -16.24 -1.93
N CYS A 106 -2.93 -15.57 -2.80
CA CYS A 106 -3.63 -14.34 -2.44
C CYS A 106 -4.67 -14.60 -1.35
N LEU A 107 -5.39 -15.71 -1.43
CA LEU A 107 -6.41 -16.09 -0.47
C LEU A 107 -5.80 -16.30 0.92
N LYS A 108 -4.71 -17.06 1.02
CA LYS A 108 -3.98 -17.26 2.28
C LYS A 108 -3.56 -15.96 2.95
N GLU A 109 -3.00 -15.03 2.19
CA GLU A 109 -2.56 -13.73 2.71
C GLU A 109 -3.74 -12.81 3.05
N LEU A 110 -4.81 -12.85 2.24
CA LEU A 110 -6.02 -12.07 2.46
C LEU A 110 -6.75 -12.53 3.72
N THR A 111 -6.92 -13.84 3.94
CA THR A 111 -7.60 -14.35 5.14
C THR A 111 -6.84 -13.98 6.40
N GLU A 112 -5.51 -14.09 6.40
CA GLU A 112 -4.66 -13.62 7.50
C GLU A 112 -4.85 -12.12 7.77
N LEU A 113 -4.82 -11.30 6.73
CA LEU A 113 -5.04 -9.85 6.85
C LEU A 113 -6.42 -9.53 7.42
N VAL A 114 -7.47 -10.19 6.93
CA VAL A 114 -8.85 -9.96 7.39
C VAL A 114 -9.02 -10.37 8.85
N HIS A 115 -8.46 -11.51 9.27
CA HIS A 115 -8.45 -11.89 10.69
C HIS A 115 -7.70 -10.87 11.55
N CYS A 116 -6.55 -10.36 11.08
CA CYS A 116 -5.84 -9.30 11.78
C CYS A 116 -6.69 -8.03 11.93
N MET A 117 -7.41 -7.61 10.88
CA MET A 117 -8.27 -6.42 10.93
C MET A 117 -9.50 -6.61 11.82
N ILE A 118 -10.15 -7.77 11.79
CA ILE A 118 -11.27 -8.10 12.69
C ILE A 118 -10.81 -8.10 14.15
N PHE A 119 -9.63 -8.67 14.44
CA PHE A 119 -9.04 -8.65 15.77
C PHE A 119 -8.73 -7.21 16.22
N ARG A 120 -8.10 -6.41 15.35
CA ARG A 120 -7.74 -5.02 15.65
C ARG A 120 -8.97 -4.15 15.90
N PHE A 121 -10.02 -4.33 15.11
CA PHE A 121 -11.24 -3.54 15.13
C PHE A 121 -12.43 -4.38 15.62
N SER A 122 -12.28 -4.98 16.80
CA SER A 122 -13.35 -5.73 17.45
C SER A 122 -14.53 -4.83 17.86
N GLY A 123 -15.68 -5.44 18.19
CA GLY A 123 -16.89 -4.72 18.62
C GLY A 123 -17.97 -4.54 17.54
N PHE A 124 -17.82 -5.17 16.37
CA PHE A 124 -18.79 -5.10 15.27
C PHE A 124 -19.26 -6.50 14.81
N PRO A 125 -19.87 -7.32 15.68
CA PRO A 125 -20.22 -8.71 15.36
C PRO A 125 -21.17 -8.81 14.16
N ASP A 126 -22.23 -8.02 14.12
CA ASP A 126 -23.23 -8.05 13.04
C ASP A 126 -22.63 -7.66 11.67
N LEU A 127 -21.71 -6.70 11.67
CA LEU A 127 -21.02 -6.26 10.45
C LEU A 127 -20.08 -7.35 9.92
N TYR A 128 -19.41 -8.07 10.81
CA TYR A 128 -18.41 -9.07 10.45
C TYR A 128 -18.98 -10.48 10.26
N GLU A 129 -20.21 -10.75 10.70
CA GLU A 129 -20.86 -12.08 10.66
C GLU A 129 -20.66 -12.77 9.31
N ARG A 130 -21.02 -12.09 8.21
CA ARG A 130 -20.92 -12.66 6.87
C ARG A 130 -19.48 -13.01 6.48
N ILE A 131 -18.50 -12.17 6.79
CA ILE A 131 -17.11 -12.45 6.42
C ILE A 131 -16.49 -13.51 7.32
N VAL A 132 -16.83 -13.53 8.62
CA VAL A 132 -16.41 -14.60 9.55
C VAL A 132 -16.94 -15.95 9.08
N GLU A 133 -18.22 -16.03 8.71
CA GLU A 133 -18.81 -17.26 8.18
C GLU A 133 -18.15 -17.70 6.86
N THR A 134 -17.81 -16.74 6.00
CA THR A 134 -17.10 -17.04 4.73
C THR A 134 -15.68 -17.55 4.97
N LEU A 135 -15.06 -17.18 6.11
CA LEU A 135 -13.69 -17.54 6.46
C LEU A 135 -13.56 -18.76 7.37
N LYS A 136 -14.68 -19.42 7.75
CA LYS A 136 -14.69 -20.49 8.76
C LYS A 136 -13.75 -21.67 8.48
N ASP A 137 -13.50 -21.97 7.21
CA ASP A 137 -12.67 -23.10 6.77
C ASP A 137 -11.18 -22.73 6.61
N PHE A 138 -10.82 -21.46 6.87
CA PHE A 138 -9.46 -20.97 6.75
C PHE A 138 -8.73 -20.92 8.10
N PRO A 139 -7.40 -21.09 8.11
CA PRO A 139 -6.64 -21.07 9.35
C PRO A 139 -6.67 -19.67 9.98
N ILE A 140 -7.08 -19.63 11.26
CA ILE A 140 -7.04 -18.42 12.07
C ILE A 140 -5.59 -18.22 12.57
N PRO A 141 -4.95 -17.07 12.30
CA PRO A 141 -3.63 -16.77 12.85
C PRO A 141 -3.66 -16.74 14.38
N ASN A 142 -2.58 -17.18 15.03
CA ASN A 142 -2.48 -17.06 16.49
C ASN A 142 -2.34 -15.59 16.92
N GLU A 143 -2.70 -15.31 18.16
CA GLU A 143 -2.75 -13.95 18.69
C GLU A 143 -1.37 -13.27 18.67
N GLU A 144 -0.29 -14.01 18.95
CA GLU A 144 1.07 -13.47 18.92
C GLU A 144 1.45 -12.97 17.51
N LYS A 145 1.12 -13.72 16.47
CA LYS A 145 1.41 -13.31 15.09
C LYS A 145 0.58 -12.10 14.67
N ILE A 146 -0.69 -12.03 15.09
CA ILE A 146 -1.53 -10.86 14.83
C ILE A 146 -0.92 -9.62 15.49
N LYS A 147 -0.54 -9.71 16.77
CA LYS A 147 0.11 -8.59 17.49
C LYS A 147 1.40 -8.16 16.81
N GLN A 148 2.26 -9.10 16.43
CA GLN A 148 3.50 -8.80 15.69
C GLN A 148 3.23 -8.07 14.37
N LEU A 149 2.24 -8.52 13.59
CA LEU A 149 1.88 -7.86 12.33
C LEU A 149 1.36 -6.44 12.54
N LEU A 150 0.55 -6.21 13.58
CA LEU A 150 0.03 -4.88 13.91
C LEU A 150 1.14 -3.95 14.43
N GLU A 151 2.03 -4.44 15.29
CA GLU A 151 3.13 -3.65 15.86
C GLU A 151 4.15 -3.23 14.79
N GLN A 152 4.54 -4.14 13.89
CA GLN A 152 5.52 -3.87 12.83
C GLN A 152 5.07 -2.83 11.81
N ASN A 153 3.75 -2.64 11.67
CA ASN A 153 3.16 -1.85 10.59
C ASN A 153 2.41 -0.63 11.09
N THR A 154 2.51 -0.25 12.37
CA THR A 154 1.93 1.02 12.79
C THR A 154 2.75 2.16 12.15
N TRP A 155 2.11 3.25 11.74
CA TRP A 155 2.81 4.53 11.45
C TRP A 155 3.42 5.15 12.72
N THR A 156 4.07 4.33 13.55
CA THR A 156 4.87 4.75 14.67
C THR A 156 6.22 5.22 14.13
N THR A 157 6.64 6.36 14.65
CA THR A 157 7.96 6.93 14.42
C THR A 157 9.00 5.99 15.05
N GLU A 158 9.39 4.90 14.40
CA GLU A 158 10.47 4.07 14.92
C GLU A 158 11.66 3.95 13.98
N LYS A 159 12.74 4.54 14.51
CA LYS A 159 14.16 4.36 14.23
C LYS A 159 14.63 4.82 12.86
N ASN A 160 14.78 6.15 12.78
CA ASN A 160 15.83 6.81 12.04
C ASN A 160 17.17 6.07 12.21
N THR A 161 17.49 5.20 11.27
CA THR A 161 18.87 4.86 10.95
C THR A 161 19.00 5.01 9.44
N SER A 162 19.72 6.07 9.05
CA SER A 162 20.25 6.38 7.71
C SER A 162 19.20 6.74 6.65
N VAL A 163 19.21 7.89 5.96
CA VAL A 163 20.26 8.87 5.66
C VAL A 163 19.57 10.24 5.59
N LEU A 164 19.92 11.16 6.50
CA LEU A 164 19.59 12.58 6.34
C LEU A 164 20.42 13.11 5.15
N PHE A 165 19.84 13.09 3.95
CA PHE A 165 20.33 13.98 2.89
C PHE A 165 19.92 15.40 3.28
N HIS A 166 20.79 16.07 4.04
CA HIS A 166 20.78 17.52 4.08
C HIS A 166 21.06 18.00 2.65
N PRO A 167 20.18 18.81 2.03
CA PRO A 167 20.60 19.60 0.89
C PRO A 167 21.62 20.58 1.47
N SER A 168 22.89 20.38 1.16
CA SER A 168 23.91 21.38 1.43
C SER A 168 23.43 22.68 0.78
N SER A 169 23.41 23.75 1.59
CA SER A 169 23.27 25.10 1.10
C SER A 169 24.23 25.29 -0.07
N SER A 170 23.68 25.46 -1.27
CA SER A 170 24.47 25.62 -2.49
C SER A 170 25.35 26.85 -2.35
N GLU A 171 26.66 26.63 -2.23
CA GLU A 171 27.65 27.68 -2.47
C GLU A 171 27.47 28.19 -3.91
N LYS A 172 27.44 29.52 -4.04
CA LYS A 172 27.27 30.18 -5.33
C LYS A 172 28.40 29.77 -6.27
N SER A 173 28.07 29.42 -7.51
CA SER A 173 29.06 29.14 -8.55
C SER A 173 29.99 30.33 -8.76
N ILE A 174 31.29 30.06 -8.90
CA ILE A 174 32.40 31.03 -9.07
C ILE A 174 32.15 32.05 -10.21
N THR A 175 31.26 31.74 -11.16
CA THR A 175 30.92 32.59 -12.32
C THR A 175 29.90 33.70 -12.03
N GLY A 176 29.33 33.77 -10.82
CA GLY A 176 28.40 34.85 -10.44
C GLY A 176 27.04 34.83 -11.16
N ARG A 177 26.74 33.80 -11.95
CA ARG A 177 25.44 33.64 -12.63
C ARG A 177 24.59 32.61 -11.90
N THR A 178 23.39 33.01 -11.49
CA THR A 178 22.39 32.09 -10.95
C THR A 178 21.85 31.23 -12.10
N GLY A 179 22.30 29.99 -12.19
CA GLY A 179 21.63 28.98 -13.02
C GLY A 179 20.20 28.76 -12.51
N LEU A 180 19.30 28.35 -13.41
CA LEU A 180 17.92 28.00 -13.04
C LEU A 180 17.93 27.05 -11.84
N VAL A 181 17.30 27.46 -10.73
CA VAL A 181 17.10 26.61 -9.56
C VAL A 181 16.07 25.57 -9.95
N ASN A 182 16.55 24.43 -10.44
CA ASN A 182 15.73 23.25 -10.59
C ASN A 182 15.20 22.90 -9.19
N LEU A 183 13.89 22.98 -9.00
CA LEU A 183 13.20 22.45 -7.82
C LEU A 183 13.27 20.90 -7.73
N GLY A 184 14.27 20.31 -8.41
CA GLY A 184 14.86 18.99 -8.26
C GLY A 184 14.00 17.86 -8.77
N ASN A 185 12.74 17.80 -8.36
CA ASN A 185 12.04 16.52 -8.36
C ASN A 185 11.61 16.08 -9.76
N THR A 186 11.16 16.99 -10.62
CA THR A 186 10.66 16.62 -11.96
C THR A 186 11.79 16.36 -12.96
N CYS A 187 12.82 17.20 -12.97
CA CYS A 187 13.96 17.05 -13.86
C CYS A 187 14.89 15.90 -13.44
N TYR A 188 15.02 15.62 -12.14
CA TYR A 188 15.70 14.42 -11.66
C TYR A 188 14.96 13.14 -12.04
N MET A 189 13.64 13.06 -11.78
CA MET A 189 12.82 11.92 -12.22
C MET A 189 12.88 11.71 -13.73
N ASN A 190 12.79 12.77 -14.52
CA ASN A 190 12.91 12.67 -15.97
C ASN A 190 14.28 12.14 -16.40
N SER A 191 15.38 12.57 -15.78
CA SER A 191 16.70 12.05 -16.10
C SER A 191 16.87 10.57 -15.70
N VAL A 192 16.29 10.15 -14.58
CA VAL A 192 16.37 8.75 -14.12
C VAL A 192 15.53 7.83 -15.00
N ILE A 193 14.31 8.25 -15.38
CA ILE A 193 13.46 7.49 -16.30
C ILE A 193 14.14 7.36 -17.67
N GLN A 194 14.73 8.44 -18.18
CA GLN A 194 15.48 8.41 -19.44
C GLN A 194 16.69 7.48 -19.37
N ALA A 195 17.45 7.51 -18.27
CA ALA A 195 18.59 6.61 -18.07
C ALA A 195 18.15 5.15 -17.98
N LEU A 196 17.07 4.84 -17.27
CA LEU A 196 16.53 3.48 -17.15
C LEU A 196 15.97 2.97 -18.48
N TYR A 197 15.30 3.82 -19.26
CA TYR A 197 14.79 3.46 -20.60
C TYR A 197 15.93 3.14 -21.57
N MET A 198 17.02 3.92 -21.53
CA MET A 198 18.18 3.70 -22.40
C MET A 198 19.07 2.54 -21.95
N ALA A 199 18.95 2.08 -20.70
CA ALA A 199 19.72 0.98 -20.14
C ALA A 199 19.01 -0.39 -20.21
N TYR A 200 17.83 -0.46 -20.84
CA TYR A 200 17.11 -1.72 -21.06
C TYR A 200 17.52 -2.30 -22.43
N GLU A 201 18.52 -3.19 -22.42
CA GLU A 201 18.77 -4.20 -23.46
C GLU A 201 18.08 -5.53 -23.09
#